data_AF-A0A1G4WRF5-F1
#
_entry.id   AF-A0A1G4WRF5-F1
#
_cell.length_a   1.000
_cell.length_b   1.000
_cell.length_c   1.000
_cell.angle_alpha   90.00
_cell.angle_beta   90.00
_cell.angle_gamma   90.00
#
_symmetry.space_group_name_H-M   'P 1'
#
loop_
_entity.id
_entity.type
_entity.pdbx_description
1 polymer ?
#
loop_
_entity_poly.entity_id
_entity_poly.type
_entity_poly.pdbx_seq_one_letter_code
_entity_poly.pdbx_strand_id
1 'polypeptide(L)'
;MELVNPIANTDDSTAEVFLEDDRLPALSHWTEQFSRIVNGRYELRGVEVTLQGTLEQCDEALRLVGEGQAAYGFKLVPLSGADKLQWSHTANSQQALDEEEGSAYQRLADAIEAHANDRVSTSVTGPLELSGGRYTLHVRSWLNLTTHSELA
;
A
#
# COMPACT_ATOMS: atom_id res chain seq x y z
N MET A 1 12.57 10.36 14.00
CA MET A 1 11.47 11.14 14.59
C MET A 1 10.20 10.67 13.91
N GLU A 2 9.31 9.98 14.60
CA GLU A 2 8.00 9.60 14.05
C GLU A 2 7.17 10.89 13.90
N LEU A 3 6.75 11.20 12.68
CA LEU A 3 6.06 12.46 12.37
C LEU A 3 4.67 12.13 11.83
N VAL A 4 3.65 12.70 12.46
CA VAL A 4 2.26 12.66 11.95
C VAL A 4 2.09 13.85 11.01
N ASN A 5 1.48 13.64 9.84
CA ASN A 5 1.07 14.76 8.99
C ASN A 5 0.05 15.63 9.76
N PRO A 6 0.37 16.89 10.10
CA PRO A 6 -0.51 17.71 10.93
C PRO A 6 -1.78 18.14 10.19
N ILE A 7 -1.84 17.97 8.87
CA ILE A 7 -3.01 18.27 8.05
C ILE A 7 -3.89 17.02 8.02
N ALA A 8 -5.03 17.08 8.71
CA ALA A 8 -6.02 16.02 8.64
C ALA A 8 -6.57 15.90 7.20
N ASN A 9 -6.49 14.71 6.61
CA ASN A 9 -7.17 14.41 5.36
C ASN A 9 -8.63 14.06 5.67
N THR A 10 -9.49 15.07 5.59
CA THR A 10 -10.94 14.91 5.80
C THR A 10 -11.66 14.27 4.62
N ASP A 11 -11.05 14.30 3.43
CA ASP A 11 -11.69 13.83 2.20
C ASP A 11 -11.69 12.30 2.12
N ASP A 12 -10.61 11.68 2.61
CA ASP A 12 -10.44 10.23 2.65
C ASP A 12 -10.58 9.63 4.05
N SER A 13 -10.70 10.49 5.07
CA SER A 13 -10.64 10.13 6.50
C SER A 13 -9.38 9.35 6.87
N THR A 14 -8.23 9.68 6.27
CA THR A 14 -6.94 9.05 6.52
C THR A 14 -6.04 9.94 7.39
N ALA A 15 -5.13 9.30 8.12
CA ALA A 15 -4.04 9.96 8.83
C ALA A 15 -2.72 9.36 8.34
N GLU A 16 -1.78 10.23 7.95
CA GLU A 16 -0.47 9.81 7.45
C GLU A 16 0.57 9.89 8.57
N VAL A 17 1.41 8.87 8.64
CA VAL A 17 2.49 8.75 9.60
C VAL A 17 3.78 8.39 8.87
N PHE A 18 4.86 9.09 9.22
CA PHE A 18 6.20 8.83 8.70
C PHE A 18 7.01 8.12 9.78
N LEU A 19 7.45 6.90 9.47
CA LEU A 19 8.20 6.06 10.38
C LEU A 19 9.67 6.51 10.43
N GLU A 20 10.33 6.24 11.57
CA GLU A 20 11.76 6.57 11.74
C GLU A 20 12.68 5.67 10.92
N ASP A 21 12.19 4.49 10.55
CA ASP A 21 12.88 3.49 9.76
C ASP A 21 11.91 2.84 8.78
N ASP A 22 12.47 2.11 7.80
CA ASP A 22 11.69 1.49 6.73
C ASP A 22 10.95 0.21 7.17
N ARG A 23 10.78 -0.03 8.48
CA ARG A 23 10.11 -1.24 8.96
C ARG A 23 8.60 -1.08 8.86
N LEU A 24 7.93 -2.19 8.55
CA LEU A 24 6.47 -2.22 8.59
C LEU A 24 5.96 -2.05 10.02
N PRO A 25 4.83 -1.33 10.19
CA PRO A 25 4.19 -1.26 11.49
C PRO A 25 3.72 -2.65 11.94
N ALA A 26 3.82 -2.91 13.25
CA ALA A 26 3.22 -4.10 13.85
C ALA A 26 1.69 -3.92 13.88
N LEU A 27 1.01 -4.27 12.78
CA LEU A 27 -0.42 -3.98 12.54
C LEU A 27 -1.34 -4.40 13.70
N SER A 28 -1.06 -5.55 14.32
CA SER A 28 -1.80 -6.03 15.49
C SER A 28 -1.65 -5.11 16.71
N HIS A 29 -0.45 -4.63 16.99
CA HIS A 29 -0.20 -3.69 18.09
C HIS A 29 -0.82 -2.33 17.80
N TRP A 30 -0.78 -1.87 16.55
CA TRP A 30 -1.33 -0.57 16.16
C TRP A 30 -2.84 -0.51 16.32
N THR A 31 -3.55 -1.58 15.95
CA THR A 31 -4.99 -1.68 16.15
C THR A 31 -5.37 -1.52 17.63
N GLU A 32 -4.66 -2.23 18.51
CA GLU A 32 -4.90 -2.16 19.95
C GLU A 32 -4.53 -0.78 20.53
N GLN A 33 -3.37 -0.24 20.15
CA GLN A 33 -2.88 1.05 20.63
C GLN A 33 -3.77 2.20 20.17
N PHE A 34 -4.18 2.21 18.91
CA PHE A 34 -5.08 3.22 18.36
C PHE A 34 -6.39 3.26 19.15
N SER A 35 -7.03 2.09 19.32
CA SER A 35 -8.28 1.99 20.09
C SER A 35 -8.14 2.54 21.51
N ARG A 36 -6.99 2.34 22.17
CA ARG A 36 -6.71 2.87 23.51
C ARG A 36 -6.54 4.39 23.50
N ILE A 37 -5.80 4.93 22.54
CA ILE A 37 -5.54 6.38 22.41
C ILE A 37 -6.85 7.15 22.18
N VAL A 38 -7.70 6.64 21.28
CA VAL A 38 -8.96 7.30 20.93
C VAL A 38 -10.11 6.97 21.87
N ASN A 39 -9.86 6.18 22.92
CA ASN A 39 -10.87 5.70 23.87
C ASN A 39 -12.09 5.08 23.17
N GLY A 40 -11.84 4.30 22.11
CA GLY A 40 -12.88 3.63 21.31
C GLY A 40 -13.81 4.55 20.51
N ARG A 41 -13.53 5.86 20.41
CA ARG A 41 -14.39 6.81 19.69
C ARG A 41 -14.27 6.73 18.17
N TYR A 42 -13.17 6.16 17.68
CA TYR A 42 -12.89 5.97 16.27
C TYR A 42 -12.51 4.53 16.01
N GLU A 43 -12.88 4.04 14.83
CA GLU A 43 -12.54 2.71 14.34
C GLU A 43 -11.35 2.83 13.37
N LEU A 44 -10.31 2.03 13.59
CA LEU A 44 -9.22 1.86 12.63
C LEU A 44 -9.64 0.81 11.61
N ARG A 45 -9.87 1.22 10.36
CA ARG A 45 -10.32 0.32 9.28
C ARG A 45 -9.17 -0.50 8.68
N GLY A 46 -7.95 -0.01 8.78
CA GLY A 46 -6.76 -0.67 8.25
C GLY A 46 -5.59 0.29 8.15
N VAL A 47 -4.50 -0.19 7.55
CA VAL A 47 -3.30 0.60 7.27
C VAL A 47 -3.03 0.54 5.78
N GLU A 48 -2.81 1.71 5.18
CA GLU A 48 -2.32 1.85 3.82
C GLU A 48 -0.84 2.22 3.87
N VAL A 49 -0.05 1.59 3.00
CA VAL A 49 1.40 1.83 2.92
C VAL A 49 1.80 2.14 1.49
N THR A 50 2.86 2.91 1.34
CA THR A 50 3.60 3.06 0.08
C THR A 50 4.93 2.34 0.24
N LEU A 51 5.16 1.31 -0.58
CA LEU A 51 6.36 0.48 -0.52
C LEU A 51 7.11 0.57 -1.83
N GLN A 52 8.41 0.82 -1.74
CA GLN A 52 9.33 0.78 -2.86
C GLN A 52 10.05 -0.56 -2.88
N GLY A 53 10.21 -1.12 -4.09
CA GLY A 53 10.85 -2.41 -4.25
C GLY A 53 10.98 -2.84 -5.70
N THR A 54 11.51 -4.04 -5.88
CA THR A 54 11.58 -4.69 -7.18
C THR A 54 10.39 -5.62 -7.36
N LEU A 55 9.75 -5.57 -8.54
CA LEU A 55 8.70 -6.51 -8.91
C LEU A 55 9.31 -7.83 -9.34
N GLU A 56 8.74 -8.92 -8.84
CA GLU A 56 9.05 -10.28 -9.24
C GLU A 56 7.75 -11.00 -9.60
N GLN A 57 7.78 -11.72 -10.72
CA GLN A 57 6.71 -12.67 -11.06
C GLN A 57 7.12 -14.04 -10.52
N CYS A 58 6.34 -14.56 -9.58
CA CYS A 58 6.52 -15.89 -8.99
C CYS A 58 5.25 -16.70 -9.29
N ASP A 59 5.39 -17.73 -10.13
CA ASP A 59 4.25 -18.49 -10.67
C ASP A 59 3.26 -17.54 -11.38
N GLU A 60 2.01 -17.48 -10.91
CA GLU A 60 0.93 -16.62 -11.43
C GLU A 60 0.71 -15.36 -10.57
N ALA A 61 1.54 -15.13 -9.56
CA ALA A 61 1.38 -14.03 -8.62
C ALA A 61 2.51 -13.01 -8.74
N LEU A 62 2.13 -11.73 -8.76
CA LEU A 62 3.07 -10.63 -8.61
C LEU A 62 3.50 -10.49 -7.16
N ARG A 63 4.80 -10.27 -6.96
CA ARG A 63 5.38 -9.94 -5.67
C ARG A 63 6.18 -8.67 -5.76
N LEU A 64 6.07 -7.86 -4.72
CA LEU A 64 7.00 -6.77 -4.48
C LEU A 64 8.02 -7.24 -3.44
N VAL A 65 9.29 -7.20 -3.78
CA VAL A 65 10.38 -7.41 -2.82
C VAL A 65 10.89 -6.04 -2.42
N GLY A 66 10.63 -5.67 -1.17
CA GLY A 66 11.07 -4.38 -0.65
C GLY A 66 12.60 -4.29 -0.56
N GLU A 67 13.11 -3.07 -0.50
CA GLU A 67 14.54 -2.79 -0.37
C GLU A 67 14.94 -2.54 1.10
N GLY A 68 16.23 -2.63 1.42
CA GLY A 68 16.77 -2.28 2.74
C GLY A 68 16.21 -3.12 3.89
N GLN A 69 15.72 -2.46 4.95
CA GLN A 69 15.15 -3.14 6.13
C GLN A 69 13.72 -3.66 5.89
N ALA A 70 13.13 -3.32 4.74
CA ALA A 70 11.82 -3.78 4.29
C ALA A 70 11.91 -4.96 3.31
N ALA A 71 13.00 -5.75 3.35
CA ALA A 71 13.24 -6.92 2.48
C ALA A 71 12.27 -8.11 2.70
N TYR A 72 11.02 -7.80 3.03
CA TYR A 72 9.88 -8.70 3.01
C TYR A 72 9.37 -8.86 1.59
N GLY A 73 8.85 -10.06 1.29
CA GLY A 73 8.10 -10.31 0.07
C GLY A 73 6.62 -10.03 0.32
N PHE A 74 6.05 -9.11 -0.45
CA PHE A 74 4.64 -8.74 -0.41
C PHE A 74 3.93 -9.38 -1.59
N LYS A 75 2.90 -10.19 -1.34
CA LYS A 75 2.03 -10.65 -2.42
C LYS A 75 1.19 -9.46 -2.87
N LEU A 76 1.22 -9.15 -4.16
CA LEU A 76 0.35 -8.13 -4.73
C LEU A 76 -0.97 -8.76 -5.16
N VAL A 77 -2.07 -8.07 -4.88
CA VAL A 77 -3.42 -8.49 -5.30
C VAL A 77 -4.21 -7.29 -5.82
N PRO A 78 -5.22 -7.50 -6.67
CA PRO A 78 -6.16 -6.45 -7.06
C PRO A 78 -6.86 -5.85 -5.84
N LEU A 79 -7.04 -4.53 -5.85
CA LEU A 79 -7.89 -3.87 -4.86
C LEU A 79 -9.36 -4.18 -5.16
N SER A 80 -10.09 -4.70 -4.16
CA SER A 80 -11.54 -4.82 -4.24
C SER A 80 -12.22 -3.68 -3.50
N GLY A 81 -13.50 -3.45 -3.82
CA GLY A 81 -14.31 -2.48 -3.11
C GLY A 81 -14.44 -2.76 -1.62
N ALA A 82 -14.24 -4.00 -1.15
CA ALA A 82 -14.26 -4.36 0.28
C ALA A 82 -12.96 -4.02 1.00
N ASP A 83 -11.83 -4.00 0.29
CA ASP A 83 -10.50 -3.77 0.86
C ASP A 83 -10.11 -2.27 0.90
N LYS A 84 -10.90 -1.42 0.22
CA LYS A 84 -10.65 0.03 0.15
C LYS A 84 -10.81 0.70 1.53
N LEU A 85 -9.78 1.40 1.99
CA LEU A 85 -9.80 1.99 3.33
C LEU A 85 -10.43 3.38 3.38
N GLN A 86 -10.46 4.09 2.24
CA GLN A 86 -10.92 5.47 2.19
C GLN A 86 -12.43 5.57 2.42
N TRP A 87 -12.82 6.54 3.24
CA TRP A 87 -14.19 6.73 3.68
C TRP A 87 -14.77 8.04 3.16
N SER A 88 -16.01 8.00 2.67
CA SER A 88 -16.74 9.20 2.28
C SER A 88 -17.64 9.64 3.44
N HIS A 89 -17.36 10.80 4.03
CA HIS A 89 -18.27 11.39 5.01
C HIS A 89 -19.61 11.81 4.40
N THR A 90 -19.62 12.22 3.12
CA THR A 90 -20.84 12.61 2.41
C THR A 90 -21.77 11.42 2.18
N ALA A 91 -21.22 10.27 1.75
CA ALA A 91 -22.01 9.05 1.56
C ALA A 91 -22.21 8.26 2.86
N ASN A 92 -21.45 8.59 3.91
CA ASN A 92 -21.35 7.83 5.14
C ASN A 92 -21.08 6.33 4.88
N SER A 93 -20.19 6.06 3.94
CA SER A 93 -19.83 4.72 3.51
C SER A 93 -18.37 4.69 3.06
N GLN A 94 -17.86 3.48 2.87
CA GLN A 94 -16.61 3.24 2.16
C GLN A 94 -16.72 3.88 0.77
N GLN A 95 -15.65 4.55 0.32
CA GLN A 95 -15.61 5.11 -1.02
C GLN A 95 -15.72 3.97 -2.05
N ALA A 96 -16.37 4.25 -3.18
CA ALA A 96 -16.37 3.33 -4.30
C ALA A 96 -14.96 3.22 -4.91
N LEU A 97 -14.66 2.06 -5.48
CA LEU A 97 -13.47 1.87 -6.30
C LEU A 97 -13.62 2.69 -7.59
N ASP A 98 -12.65 3.53 -7.91
CA ASP A 98 -12.63 4.22 -9.19
C ASP A 98 -11.99 3.35 -10.30
N GLU A 99 -12.06 3.83 -11.55
CA GLU A 99 -11.54 3.09 -12.71
C GLU A 99 -10.00 2.97 -12.67
N GLU A 100 -9.30 3.96 -12.13
CA GLU A 100 -7.84 3.94 -12.04
C GLU A 100 -7.38 2.92 -11.01
N GLU A 101 -8.01 2.91 -9.83
CA GLU A 101 -7.77 1.94 -8.75
C GLU A 101 -8.14 0.52 -9.19
N GLY A 102 -9.31 0.34 -9.81
CA GLY A 102 -9.78 -0.97 -10.26
C GLY A 102 -8.94 -1.59 -11.37
N SER A 103 -8.24 -0.77 -12.15
CA SER A 103 -7.31 -1.23 -13.20
C SER A 103 -5.84 -1.25 -12.76
N ALA A 104 -5.50 -0.73 -11.57
CA ALA A 104 -4.12 -0.51 -11.16
C ALA A 104 -3.27 -1.80 -11.17
N TYR A 105 -3.81 -2.89 -10.63
CA TYR A 105 -3.13 -4.19 -10.62
C TYR A 105 -2.90 -4.73 -12.04
N GLN A 106 -3.91 -4.66 -12.92
CA GLN A 106 -3.76 -5.15 -14.29
C GLN A 106 -2.71 -4.35 -15.06
N ARG A 107 -2.74 -3.01 -14.93
CA ARG A 107 -1.73 -2.14 -15.54
C ARG A 107 -0.32 -2.43 -15.03
N LEU A 108 -0.18 -2.78 -13.75
CA LEU A 108 1.09 -3.21 -13.17
C LEU A 108 1.56 -4.54 -13.76
N ALA A 109 0.65 -5.52 -13.90
CA ALA A 109 0.95 -6.81 -14.51
C ALA A 109 1.40 -6.66 -15.97
N ASP A 110 0.65 -5.89 -16.77
CA ASP A 110 0.96 -5.62 -18.17
C ASP A 110 2.34 -4.93 -18.32
N ALA A 111 2.68 -4.01 -17.40
CA ALA A 111 3.97 -3.34 -17.39
C ALA A 111 5.13 -4.31 -17.11
N ILE A 112 4.97 -5.26 -16.20
CA ILE A 112 6.00 -6.27 -15.92
C ILE A 112 6.15 -7.21 -17.13
N GLU A 113 5.05 -7.66 -17.72
CA GLU A 113 5.09 -8.52 -18.91
C GLU A 113 5.80 -7.84 -20.09
N ALA A 114 5.57 -6.54 -20.29
CA ALA A 114 6.27 -5.75 -21.30
C ALA A 114 7.80 -5.64 -21.03
N HIS A 115 8.21 -5.78 -19.77
CA HIS A 115 9.59 -5.67 -19.30
C HIS A 115 10.12 -7.00 -18.73
N ALA A 116 9.64 -8.15 -19.22
CA ALA A 116 9.89 -9.47 -18.62
C ALA A 116 11.38 -9.86 -18.45
N ASN A 117 12.30 -9.17 -19.13
CA ASN A 117 13.76 -9.40 -19.01
C ASN A 117 14.48 -8.41 -18.08
N ASP A 118 13.78 -7.37 -17.61
CA ASP A 118 14.35 -6.29 -16.82
C ASP A 118 13.85 -6.34 -15.37
N ARG A 119 14.69 -5.89 -14.43
CA ARG A 119 14.23 -5.62 -13.07
C ARG A 119 13.46 -4.31 -13.06
N VAL A 120 12.15 -4.39 -12.81
CA VAL A 120 11.28 -3.21 -12.68
C VAL A 120 11.27 -2.77 -11.23
N SER A 121 11.95 -1.65 -10.94
CA SER A 121 11.82 -0.95 -9.66
C SER A 121 10.54 -0.11 -9.68
N THR A 122 9.73 -0.22 -8.63
CA THR A 122 8.42 0.44 -8.53
C THR A 122 8.15 0.90 -7.10
N SER A 123 7.24 1.86 -6.98
CA SER A 123 6.54 2.19 -5.74
C SER A 123 5.10 1.72 -5.85
N VAL A 124 4.60 0.91 -4.91
CA VAL A 124 3.20 0.47 -4.85
C VAL A 124 2.56 1.04 -3.60
N THR A 125 1.37 1.62 -3.76
CA THR A 125 0.57 2.14 -2.64
C THR A 125 -0.73 1.35 -2.52
N GLY A 126 -1.07 0.97 -1.29
CA GLY A 126 -2.39 0.49 -0.98
C GLY A 126 -2.53 -0.22 0.37
N PRO A 127 -3.73 -0.74 0.67
CA PRO A 127 -4.04 -1.43 1.92
C PRO A 127 -3.11 -2.62 2.16
N LEU A 128 -2.55 -2.69 3.38
CA LEU A 128 -1.68 -3.77 3.83
C LEU A 128 -2.43 -4.72 4.76
N GLU A 129 -2.39 -6.00 4.42
CA GLU A 129 -2.94 -7.08 5.24
C GLU A 129 -1.83 -8.03 5.69
N LEU A 130 -1.91 -8.52 6.92
CA LEU A 130 -1.08 -9.60 7.43
C LEU A 130 -1.96 -10.80 7.77
N SER A 131 -1.95 -11.81 6.90
CA SER A 131 -2.78 -13.02 7.03
C SER A 131 -1.89 -14.27 7.06
N GLY A 132 -2.00 -15.08 8.12
CA GLY A 132 -1.19 -16.28 8.28
C GLY A 132 0.33 -16.03 8.28
N GLY A 133 0.77 -14.86 8.73
CA GLY A 133 2.18 -14.45 8.75
C GLY A 133 2.74 -14.00 7.39
N ARG A 134 1.89 -13.81 6.37
CA ARG A 134 2.28 -13.31 5.05
C ARG A 134 1.65 -11.96 4.79
N TYR A 135 2.46 -11.04 4.28
CA TYR A 135 1.98 -9.73 3.87
C TYR A 135 1.34 -9.78 2.48
N THR A 136 0.16 -9.20 2.39
CA THR A 136 -0.57 -8.95 1.14
C THR A 136 -0.76 -7.45 0.99
N LEU A 137 -0.44 -6.92 -0.18
CA LEU A 137 -0.62 -5.52 -0.53
C LEU A 137 -1.66 -5.41 -1.65
N HIS A 138 -2.77 -4.75 -1.37
CA HIS A 138 -3.80 -4.49 -2.36
C HIS A 138 -3.36 -3.29 -3.21
N VAL A 139 -3.21 -3.48 -4.51
CA VAL A 139 -2.66 -2.45 -5.40
C VAL A 139 -3.74 -1.40 -5.67
N ARG A 140 -3.66 -0.25 -5.00
CA ARG A 140 -4.50 0.93 -5.28
C ARG A 140 -3.88 1.81 -6.34
N SER A 141 -2.59 2.10 -6.21
CA SER A 141 -1.83 2.86 -7.20
C SER A 141 -0.37 2.42 -7.21
N TRP A 142 0.34 2.78 -8.27
CA TRP A 142 1.76 2.47 -8.41
C TRP A 142 2.47 3.51 -9.28
N LEU A 143 3.78 3.61 -9.08
CA LEU A 143 4.68 4.48 -9.83
C LEU A 143 5.85 3.66 -10.33
N ASN A 144 6.18 3.79 -11.61
CA ASN A 144 7.40 3.21 -12.14
C ASN A 144 8.60 4.07 -11.70
N LEU A 145 9.61 3.44 -11.09
CA LEU A 145 10.83 4.10 -10.63
C LEU A 145 12.03 3.82 -11.53
N THR A 146 11.87 3.06 -12.63
CA THR A 146 12.95 2.90 -13.62
C THR A 146 13.32 4.26 -14.19
N THR A 147 14.33 4.86 -13.59
CA THR A 147 14.95 6.09 -14.04
C THR A 147 15.71 5.69 -15.30
N HIS A 148 15.28 6.20 -16.46
CA HIS A 148 16.16 6.27 -17.61
C HIS A 148 17.38 7.05 -17.15
N SER A 149 18.49 6.32 -16.93
CA SER A 149 19.81 6.92 -16.84
C SER A 149 20.17 7.38 -18.25
N GLU A 150 19.56 8.47 -18.72
CA GLU A 150 20.18 9.25 -19.78
C GLU A 150 21.35 10.00 -19.15
N LEU A 151 22.52 9.36 -19.30
CA LEU A 151 23.82 9.97 -19.13
C LEU A 151 24.06 11.02 -20.22
N ALA A 152 24.85 12.02 -19.83
CA ALA A 152 25.70 12.92 -20.63
C ALA A 152 25.20 14.36 -20.82
#